data_AF-A0A6I3LGB0-F1
#
_entry.id   AF-A0A6I3LGB0-F1
#
_cell.length_a   1.000
_cell.length_b   1.000
_cell.length_c   1.000
_cell.angle_alpha   90.00
_cell.angle_beta   90.00
_cell.angle_gamma   90.00
#
_symmetry.space_group_name_H-M   'P 1'
#
loop_
_entity.id
_entity.type
_entity.pdbx_description
1 polymer ?
#
loop_
_entity_poly.entity_id
_entity_poly.type
_entity_poly.pdbx_seq_one_letter_code
_entity_poly.pdbx_strand_id
1 'polypeptide(L)'
;NVWKNDFEDSLTLINKAKEKLGAERVFVASSSSLLHSPCNLELEDNEAVLTPEIKQWLAFAKQKVTEVATLTSIVNGVVSESAQKLIAENKKAAESRKVS
;
A
#
# COMPACT_ATOMS: atom_id res chain seq x y z
N ASN A 1 -8.83 5.61 6.64
CA ASN A 1 -7.61 6.14 7.29
C ASN A 1 -6.68 6.66 6.19
N VAL A 2 -5.63 7.41 6.54
CA VAL A 2 -4.74 8.06 5.56
C VAL A 2 -3.34 7.47 5.47
N TRP A 3 -3.06 6.40 6.22
CA TRP A 3 -1.72 5.82 6.28
C TRP A 3 -1.46 4.92 5.08
N LYS A 4 -0.21 4.97 4.58
CA LYS A 4 0.34 4.01 3.62
C LYS A 4 0.34 2.62 4.25
N ASN A 5 -0.03 1.62 3.45
CA ASN A 5 -0.08 0.23 3.90
C ASN A 5 1.32 -0.33 4.14
N ASP A 6 1.51 -1.22 5.12
CA ASP A 6 2.74 -2.02 5.23
C ASP A 6 2.56 -3.28 4.37
N PHE A 7 3.33 -3.37 3.27
CA PHE A 7 3.23 -4.47 2.33
C PHE A 7 3.73 -5.79 2.94
N GLU A 8 4.72 -5.78 3.83
CA GLU A 8 5.27 -7.01 4.43
C GLU A 8 4.21 -7.67 5.34
N ASP A 9 3.53 -6.85 6.15
CA ASP A 9 2.44 -7.31 7.02
C ASP A 9 1.27 -7.87 6.20
N SER A 10 0.87 -7.15 5.15
CA SER A 10 -0.26 -7.53 4.30
C SER A 10 0.04 -8.80 3.51
N LEU A 11 1.24 -8.94 2.95
CA LEU A 11 1.66 -10.14 2.22
C LEU A 11 1.74 -11.36 3.15
N THR A 12 2.18 -11.19 4.39
CA THR A 12 2.17 -12.26 5.40
C THR A 12 0.75 -12.80 5.62
N LEU A 13 -0.23 -11.91 5.76
CA LEU A 13 -1.63 -12.29 5.92
C LEU A 13 -2.20 -12.95 4.66
N ILE A 14 -1.92 -12.40 3.48
CA ILE A 14 -2.40 -12.95 2.20
C ILE A 14 -1.82 -14.36 1.96
N ASN A 15 -0.53 -14.56 2.22
CA ASN A 15 0.11 -15.86 2.05
C ASN A 15 -0.50 -16.91 2.99
N LYS A 16 -0.77 -16.53 4.25
CA LYS A 16 -1.49 -17.41 5.19
C LYS A 16 -2.88 -17.80 4.67
N ALA A 17 -3.62 -16.87 4.07
CA ALA A 17 -4.92 -17.17 3.46
C ALA A 17 -4.77 -18.12 2.27
N LYS A 18 -3.77 -17.89 1.40
CA LYS A 18 -3.47 -18.75 0.25
C LYS A 18 -3.08 -20.16 0.63
N GLU A 19 -2.28 -20.33 1.68
CA GLU A 19 -1.91 -21.66 2.17
C GLU A 19 -3.11 -22.47 2.65
N LYS A 20 -4.16 -21.80 3.17
CA LYS A 20 -5.36 -22.47 3.69
C LYS A 20 -6.45 -22.66 2.64
N LEU A 21 -6.59 -21.72 1.70
CA LEU A 21 -7.71 -21.68 0.76
C LEU A 21 -7.28 -21.94 -0.69
N GLY A 22 -5.99 -21.86 -1.02
CA GLY A 22 -5.51 -21.83 -2.40
C GLY A 22 -5.67 -20.46 -3.05
N ALA A 23 -4.80 -20.15 -4.02
CA ALA A 23 -4.72 -18.83 -4.64
C ALA A 23 -6.03 -18.39 -5.33
N GLU A 24 -6.69 -19.30 -6.04
CA GLU A 24 -7.93 -19.04 -6.81
C GLU A 24 -9.13 -18.61 -5.94
N ARG A 25 -9.06 -18.78 -4.61
CA ARG A 25 -10.14 -18.45 -3.68
C ARG A 25 -9.84 -17.23 -2.80
N VAL A 26 -8.74 -16.53 -3.07
CA VAL A 26 -8.31 -15.36 -2.29
C VAL A 26 -8.34 -14.11 -3.15
N PHE A 27 -9.10 -13.12 -2.71
CA PHE A 27 -9.16 -11.80 -3.34
C PHE A 27 -8.54 -10.76 -2.41
N VAL A 28 -7.69 -9.90 -2.96
CA VAL A 28 -7.13 -8.75 -2.24
C VAL A 28 -8.04 -7.55 -2.50
N ALA A 29 -8.52 -6.91 -1.44
CA ALA A 29 -9.43 -5.77 -1.52
C ALA A 29 -9.09 -4.74 -0.41
N SER A 30 -9.67 -3.54 -0.53
CA SER A 30 -9.64 -2.57 0.57
C SER A 30 -10.48 -3.07 1.74
N SER A 31 -10.13 -2.65 2.97
CA SER A 31 -10.88 -3.05 4.17
C SER A 31 -12.32 -2.52 4.21
N SER A 32 -12.58 -1.41 3.53
CA SER A 32 -13.91 -0.81 3.38
C SER A 32 -13.98 0.00 2.08
N SER A 33 -15.11 0.68 1.85
CA SER A 33 -15.19 1.72 0.82
C SER A 33 -14.11 2.79 1.01
N LEU A 34 -13.49 3.22 -0.09
CA LEU A 34 -12.49 4.29 -0.10
C LEU A 34 -13.11 5.70 -0.01
N LEU A 35 -14.45 5.81 -0.01
CA LEU A 35 -15.16 7.07 0.21
C LEU A 35 -14.79 7.73 1.55
N HIS A 36 -14.35 6.95 2.53
CA HIS A 36 -13.93 7.41 3.86
C HIS A 36 -12.45 7.82 3.91
N SER A 37 -11.80 7.99 2.77
CA SER A 37 -10.44 8.52 2.65
C SER A 37 -10.43 9.66 1.63
N PRO A 38 -9.53 10.65 1.76
CA PRO A 38 -9.42 11.70 0.75
C PRO A 38 -9.03 11.11 -0.62
N CYS A 39 -9.27 11.87 -1.69
CA CYS A 39 -9.24 11.32 -3.05
C CYS A 39 -7.82 11.04 -3.57
N ASN A 40 -6.92 12.03 -3.55
CA ASN A 40 -5.59 11.92 -4.14
C ASN A 40 -4.55 12.73 -3.35
N LEU A 41 -3.50 12.06 -2.86
CA LEU A 41 -2.43 12.67 -2.08
C LEU A 41 -1.54 13.61 -2.92
N GLU A 42 -1.49 13.42 -4.24
CA GLU A 42 -0.71 14.29 -5.14
C GLU A 42 -1.23 15.73 -5.17
N LEU A 43 -2.50 15.94 -4.79
CA LEU A 43 -3.12 17.27 -4.73
C LEU A 43 -2.76 18.04 -3.44
N GLU A 44 -2.09 17.40 -2.48
CA GLU A 44 -1.61 18.05 -1.25
C GLU A 44 -0.25 18.70 -1.54
N ASP A 45 -0.25 19.92 -2.09
CA ASP A 45 0.93 20.64 -2.57
C ASP A 45 1.58 21.58 -1.53
N ASN A 46 0.92 21.80 -0.39
CA ASN A 46 1.45 22.65 0.67
C ASN A 46 2.51 21.93 1.52
N GLU A 47 3.76 21.96 1.06
CA GLU A 47 4.90 21.30 1.72
C GLU A 47 5.29 21.93 3.07
N ALA A 48 4.85 23.16 3.35
CA ALA A 48 5.06 23.80 4.65
C ALA A 48 4.18 23.16 5.74
N VAL A 49 3.02 22.60 5.37
CA VAL A 49 2.12 21.90 6.29
C VAL A 49 2.35 20.39 6.23
N LEU A 50 2.47 19.85 5.02
CA LEU A 50 2.71 18.43 4.79
C LEU A 50 4.11 18.22 4.24
N THR A 51 5.07 18.09 5.15
CA THR A 51 6.48 17.89 4.77
C THR A 51 6.64 16.63 3.92
N PRO A 52 7.63 16.58 3.01
CA PRO A 52 7.89 15.38 2.20
C PRO A 52 8.12 14.12 3.05
N GLU A 53 8.74 14.30 4.23
CA GLU A 53 8.95 13.23 5.18
C GLU A 53 7.64 12.61 5.66
N ILE A 54 6.67 13.42 6.09
CA ILE A 54 5.37 12.91 6.54
C ILE A 54 4.54 12.41 5.36
N LYS A 55 4.58 13.13 4.23
CA LYS A 55 3.83 12.79 3.00
C LYS A 55 4.12 11.37 2.52
N GLN A 56 5.37 10.91 2.65
CA GLN A 56 5.76 9.57 2.22
C GLN A 56 5.04 8.45 2.99
N TRP A 57 4.58 8.73 4.23
CA TRP A 57 3.88 7.78 5.10
C TRP A 57 2.37 7.72 4.83
N LEU A 58 1.86 8.60 3.96
CA LEU A 58 0.43 8.69 3.65
C LEU A 58 0.07 7.96 2.35
N ALA A 59 -1.18 7.54 2.26
CA ALA A 59 -1.82 7.01 1.07
C ALA A 59 -3.31 7.36 1.10
N PHE A 60 -3.78 8.04 0.06
CA PHE A 60 -5.19 8.40 -0.15
C PHE A 60 -5.86 7.40 -1.09
N ALA A 61 -7.12 7.62 -1.48
CA ALA A 61 -7.89 6.64 -2.26
C ALA A 61 -7.17 6.22 -3.55
N LYS A 62 -6.64 7.17 -4.34
CA LYS A 62 -5.85 6.87 -5.54
C LYS A 62 -4.66 5.96 -5.24
N GLN A 63 -3.87 6.29 -4.22
CA GLN A 63 -2.70 5.51 -3.83
C GLN A 63 -3.10 4.12 -3.30
N LYS A 64 -4.18 4.01 -2.52
CA LYS A 64 -4.69 2.75 -1.98
C LYS A 64 -5.15 1.78 -3.07
N VAL A 65 -5.72 2.28 -4.17
CA VAL A 65 -6.04 1.44 -5.33
C VAL A 65 -4.76 0.87 -5.95
N THR A 66 -3.71 1.67 -6.08
CA THR A 66 -2.40 1.21 -6.55
C THR A 66 -1.78 0.18 -5.60
N GLU A 67 -1.92 0.37 -4.27
CA GLU A 67 -1.46 -0.61 -3.27
C GLU A 67 -2.15 -1.97 -3.45
N VAL A 68 -3.48 -2.00 -3.57
CA VAL A 68 -4.24 -3.25 -3.79
C VAL A 68 -3.82 -3.94 -5.08
N ALA A 69 -3.68 -3.19 -6.18
CA ALA A 69 -3.22 -3.73 -7.46
C ALA A 69 -1.81 -4.32 -7.35
N THR A 70 -0.89 -3.60 -6.68
CA THR A 70 0.50 -4.04 -6.49
C THR A 70 0.58 -5.31 -5.65
N LEU A 71 -0.15 -5.38 -4.52
CA LEU A 71 -0.22 -6.58 -3.69
C LEU A 71 -0.76 -7.78 -4.47
N THR A 72 -1.83 -7.57 -5.26
CA THR A 72 -2.41 -8.62 -6.11
C THR A 72 -1.39 -9.13 -7.14
N SER A 73 -0.67 -8.23 -7.80
CA SER A 73 0.39 -8.56 -8.76
C SER A 73 1.52 -9.39 -8.12
N ILE A 74 1.99 -9.00 -6.93
CA ILE A 74 3.02 -9.75 -6.18
C ILE A 74 2.54 -11.16 -5.87
N VAL A 75 1.31 -11.27 -5.37
CA VAL A 75 0.72 -12.53 -4.93
C VAL A 75 0.53 -13.51 -6.09
N ASN A 76 0.34 -13.00 -7.31
CA ASN A 76 0.23 -13.78 -8.54
C ASN A 76 1.58 -14.01 -9.25
N GLY A 77 2.69 -13.57 -8.66
CA GLY A 77 4.03 -13.73 -9.23
C GLY A 77 4.33 -12.83 -10.43
N VAL A 78 3.50 -11.83 -10.70
CA VAL A 78 3.66 -10.88 -11.80
C VAL A 78 4.24 -9.59 -11.25
N VAL A 79 5.54 -9.57 -10.97
CA VAL A 79 6.21 -8.39 -10.42
C VAL A 79 6.89 -7.60 -11.54
N SER A 80 6.27 -6.51 -11.98
CA SER A 80 6.87 -5.55 -12.91
C SER A 80 7.98 -4.72 -12.23
N GLU A 81 8.84 -4.10 -13.02
CA GLU A 81 9.85 -3.15 -12.49
C GLU A 81 9.20 -2.01 -11.69
N SER A 82 8.04 -1.52 -12.13
CA SER A 82 7.27 -0.52 -11.40
C SER A 82 6.78 -1.01 -10.04
N ALA A 83 6.34 -2.27 -9.95
CA ALA A 83 5.96 -2.89 -8.68
C ALA A 83 7.16 -3.07 -7.75
N GLN A 84 8.34 -3.46 -8.28
CA GLN A 84 9.56 -3.57 -7.48
C GLN A 84 9.95 -2.23 -6.85
N LYS A 85 9.86 -1.14 -7.63
CA LYS A 85 10.12 0.21 -7.12
C LYS A 85 9.15 0.58 -6.00
N LEU A 86 7.85 0.33 -6.19
CA LEU A 86 6.82 0.59 -5.16
C LEU A 86 7.05 -0.20 -3.88
N ILE A 87 7.47 -1.47 -3.98
CA ILE A 87 7.80 -2.30 -2.80
C ILE A 87 8.99 -1.70 -2.06
N ALA A 88 10.05 -1.31 -2.77
CA ALA A 88 11.23 -0.71 -2.15
C ALA A 88 10.90 0.63 -1.47
N GLU A 89 10.07 1.47 -2.09
CA GLU A 89 9.58 2.72 -1.49
C GLU A 89 8.69 2.47 -0.27
N ASN A 90 7.81 1.47 -0.34
CA ASN A 90 6.94 1.08 0.75
C ASN A 90 7.74 0.66 1.98
N LYS A 91 8.73 -0.22 1.79
CA LYS A 91 9.62 -0.69 2.85
C LYS A 91 10.35 0.46 3.54
N LYS A 92 10.96 1.36 2.76
CA LYS A 92 11.63 2.55 3.30
C LYS A 92 10.69 3.45 4.10
N ALA A 93 9.47 3.67 3.60
CA ALA A 93 8.48 4.50 4.28
C ALA A 93 7.98 3.85 5.59
N ALA A 94 7.82 2.52 5.61
CA ALA A 94 7.43 1.79 6.81
C ALA A 94 8.54 1.81 7.87
N GLU A 95 9.80 1.64 7.45
CA GLU A 95 10.98 1.70 8.33
C GLU A 95 11.18 3.11 8.91
N SER A 96 11.14 4.16 8.08
CA SER A 96 11.35 5.54 8.54
C SER A 96 10.30 5.98 9.56
N ARG A 97 9.05 5.53 9.40
CA ARG A 97 7.98 5.83 10.36
C ARG A 97 8.15 5.13 11.71
N LYS A 98 8.79 3.95 11.76
CA LYS A 98 8.99 3.19 13.01
C LYS A 98 10.03 3.83 13.93
N VAL A 99 10.93 4.65 13.38
CA VAL A 99 12.07 5.25 14.09
C VAL A 99 11.93 6.75 14.36
N SER A 100 10.83 7.37 13.90
CA SER A 100 10.54 8.79 14.08
C SER A 100 9.82 9.11 15.39
#